data_AF-X1MDN2-F1
#
_entry.id   AF-X1MDN2-F1
#
_cell.length_a   1.000
_cell.length_b   1.000
_cell.length_c   1.000
_cell.angle_alpha   90.00
_cell.angle_beta   90.00
_cell.angle_gamma   90.00
#
_symmetry.space_group_name_H-M   'P 1'
#
loop_
_entity.id
_entity.type
_entity.pdbx_description
1 polymer ?
#
loop_
_entity_poly.entity_id
_entity_poly.type
_entity_poly.pdbx_seq_one_letter_code
_entity_poly.pdbx_strand_id
1 'polypeptide(L)'
;MSMSQRFTVANMAVEAGAKVGLFPADRTTKDYLISQGRGDHYQPMSADGDASYEKTINFDLAALEPTVAKPHNVDNIAPASPTAWWQDNSSSFNQGVDITRPNSR
;
A
#
# COMPACT_ATOMS: atom_id res chain seq x y z
N MET A 1 5.19 2.35 -12.76
CA MET A 1 4.73 2.86 -11.45
C MET A 1 5.04 4.34 -11.34
N SER A 2 4.05 5.18 -11.03
CA SER A 2 4.20 6.63 -10.81
C SER A 2 4.89 6.94 -9.48
N MET A 3 5.37 8.17 -9.27
CA MET A 3 6.01 8.56 -8.00
C MET A 3 5.06 8.42 -6.79
N SER A 4 3.79 8.79 -6.94
CA SER A 4 2.80 8.66 -5.86
C SER A 4 2.65 7.22 -5.39
N GLN A 5 2.62 6.27 -6.33
CA GLN A 5 2.58 4.84 -6.01
C GLN A 5 3.85 4.38 -5.30
N ARG A 6 5.03 4.89 -5.69
CA ARG A 6 6.30 4.58 -4.99
C ARG A 6 6.29 5.08 -3.56
N PHE A 7 5.79 6.29 -3.33
CA PHE A 7 5.68 6.86 -1.98
C PHE A 7 4.77 6.03 -1.09
N THR A 8 3.63 5.57 -1.60
CA THR A 8 2.74 4.67 -0.86
C THR A 8 3.45 3.41 -0.40
N VAL A 9 4.17 2.73 -1.30
CA VAL A 9 4.91 1.49 -0.96
C VAL A 9 6.07 1.76 -0.02
N ALA A 10 6.86 2.82 -0.26
CA ALA A 10 8.00 3.17 0.59
C ALA A 10 7.59 3.51 2.03
N ASN A 11 6.46 4.20 2.19
CA ASN A 11 5.91 4.50 3.52
C ASN A 11 5.53 3.21 4.27
N MET A 12 4.88 2.27 3.59
CA MET A 12 4.47 1.00 4.22
C MET A 12 5.64 0.04 4.47
N ALA A 13 6.79 0.21 3.80
CA ALA A 13 7.96 -0.62 4.06
C ALA A 13 8.43 -0.49 5.53
N VAL A 14 8.33 0.71 6.11
CA VAL A 14 8.70 0.95 7.52
C VAL A 14 7.72 0.26 8.47
N GLU A 15 6.43 0.25 8.14
CA GLU A 15 5.40 -0.45 8.93
C GLU A 15 5.63 -1.98 8.95
N ALA A 16 6.20 -2.53 7.87
CA ALA A 16 6.65 -3.92 7.80
C ALA A 16 8.00 -4.17 8.52
N GLY A 17 8.53 -3.20 9.25
CA GLY A 17 9.78 -3.29 10.02
C GLY A 17 11.05 -2.96 9.25
N ALA A 18 10.96 -2.47 8.02
CA ALA A 18 12.16 -2.07 7.26
C ALA A 18 12.73 -0.74 7.77
N LYS A 19 14.05 -0.57 7.65
CA LYS A 19 14.70 0.70 7.97
C LYS A 19 14.31 1.82 6.99
N VAL A 20 14.15 1.47 5.72
CA VAL A 20 13.79 2.38 4.62
C VAL A 20 13.24 1.56 3.44
N GLY A 21 12.27 2.10 2.71
CA GLY A 21 11.86 1.60 1.40
C GLY A 21 12.51 2.42 0.29
N LEU A 22 13.34 1.79 -0.55
CA LEU A 22 14.05 2.46 -1.64
C LEU A 22 13.56 1.99 -3.00
N PHE A 23 13.51 2.93 -3.94
CA PHE A 23 13.28 2.67 -5.36
C PHE A 23 14.43 3.28 -6.16
N PRO A 24 14.82 2.67 -7.31
CA PRO A 24 15.77 3.29 -8.21
C PRO A 24 15.33 4.69 -8.65
N ALA A 25 16.28 5.62 -8.70
CA ALA A 25 16.09 6.94 -9.27
C ALA A 25 16.19 6.85 -10.79
N ASP A 26 15.04 6.62 -11.42
CA ASP A 26 14.90 6.46 -12.87
C ASP A 26 14.24 7.70 -13.52
N ARG A 27 13.87 7.58 -14.80
CA ARG A 27 13.19 8.64 -15.54
C ARG A 27 11.92 9.14 -14.85
N THR A 28 11.16 8.28 -14.18
CA THR A 28 9.94 8.70 -13.45
C THR A 28 10.30 9.64 -12.30
N THR A 29 11.40 9.36 -11.59
CA THR A 29 11.94 10.23 -10.54
C THR A 29 12.44 11.54 -11.12
N LYS A 30 13.12 11.52 -12.27
CA LYS A 30 13.57 12.71 -12.98
C LYS A 30 12.39 13.61 -13.38
N ASP A 31 11.39 13.05 -14.05
CA ASP A 31 10.23 13.78 -14.56
C ASP A 31 9.44 14.40 -13.39
N TYR A 32 9.31 13.67 -12.29
CA TYR A 32 8.74 14.21 -11.06
C TYR A 32 9.56 15.38 -10.50
N LEU A 33 10.87 15.24 -10.34
CA LEU A 33 11.72 16.34 -9.82
C LEU A 33 11.67 17.57 -10.71
N ILE A 34 11.63 17.42 -12.03
CA ILE A 34 11.43 18.53 -12.98
C ILE A 34 10.09 19.22 -12.70
N SER A 35 8.99 18.46 -12.55
CA SER A 35 7.67 19.03 -12.23
C SER A 35 7.65 19.79 -10.90
N GLN A 36 8.55 19.44 -9.96
CA GLN A 36 8.69 20.09 -8.67
C GLN A 36 9.69 21.27 -8.69
N GLY A 37 10.19 21.66 -9.87
CA GLY A 37 11.20 22.72 -10.01
C GLY A 37 12.59 22.34 -9.49
N ARG A 38 12.87 21.04 -9.36
CA ARG A 38 14.10 20.47 -8.77
C ARG A 38 14.84 19.54 -9.72
N GLY A 39 14.65 19.71 -11.03
CA GLY A 39 15.26 18.86 -12.05
C GLY A 39 16.79 18.76 -11.94
N ASP A 40 17.44 19.85 -11.54
CA ASP A 40 18.90 19.92 -11.38
C ASP A 40 19.45 19.10 -10.20
N HIS A 41 18.58 18.66 -9.29
CA HIS A 41 18.94 17.78 -8.19
C HIS A 41 18.81 16.29 -8.54
N TYR A 42 18.36 15.95 -9.75
CA TYR A 42 18.24 14.56 -10.15
C TYR A 42 19.63 13.91 -10.28
N GLN A 43 19.81 12.79 -9.58
CA GLN A 43 20.94 11.90 -9.77
C GLN A 43 20.41 10.49 -10.07
N PRO A 44 20.78 9.88 -11.22
CA PRO A 44 20.41 8.51 -11.51
C PRO A 44 21.09 7.58 -10.51
N MET A 45 20.32 6.65 -9.94
CA MET A 45 20.83 5.70 -8.96
C MET A 45 20.02 4.41 -9.04
N SER A 46 20.73 3.29 -9.14
CA SER A 46 20.18 1.95 -9.18
C SER A 46 21.10 1.01 -8.41
N ALA A 47 20.59 -0.16 -8.04
CA ALA A 47 21.44 -1.22 -7.51
C ALA A 47 22.43 -1.69 -8.58
N ASP A 48 23.60 -2.12 -8.12
CA ASP A 48 24.59 -2.77 -8.99
C ASP A 48 24.07 -4.11 -9.49
N GLY A 49 24.52 -4.53 -10.67
CA GLY A 49 24.04 -5.76 -11.32
C GLY A 49 24.39 -7.04 -10.54
N ASP A 50 25.41 -6.98 -9.69
CA ASP A 50 25.92 -8.04 -8.83
C ASP A 50 25.61 -7.81 -7.34
N ALA A 51 24.70 -6.89 -7.03
CA ALA A 51 24.28 -6.62 -5.66
C ALA A 51 23.78 -7.90 -4.97
N SER A 52 24.36 -8.21 -3.80
CA SER A 52 23.93 -9.34 -2.97
C SER A 52 22.81 -8.94 -2.02
N TYR A 53 21.74 -9.72 -1.99
CA TYR A 53 20.61 -9.52 -1.08
C TYR A 53 20.51 -10.68 -0.10
N GLU A 54 20.22 -10.39 1.18
CA GLU A 54 19.94 -11.43 2.17
C GLU A 54 18.73 -12.28 1.77
N LYS A 55 17.69 -11.63 1.25
CA LYS A 55 16.46 -12.27 0.78
C LYS A 55 15.88 -11.52 -0.42
N THR A 56 15.46 -12.28 -1.43
CA THR A 56 14.70 -11.77 -2.57
C THR A 56 13.28 -12.34 -2.50
N ILE A 57 12.28 -11.46 -2.55
CA ILE A 57 10.87 -11.84 -2.52
C ILE A 57 10.24 -11.38 -3.83
N ASN A 58 9.68 -12.34 -4.58
CA ASN A 58 8.98 -12.07 -5.83
C ASN A 58 7.47 -12.12 -5.58
N PHE A 59 6.76 -11.10 -6.05
CA PHE A 59 5.31 -11.01 -5.92
C PHE A 59 4.66 -11.17 -7.29
N ASP A 60 3.69 -12.06 -7.40
CA ASP A 60 2.79 -12.14 -8.56
C ASP A 60 1.68 -11.11 -8.39
N LEU A 61 1.72 -10.04 -9.20
CA LEU A 61 0.73 -8.97 -9.14
C LEU A 61 -0.63 -9.39 -9.69
N ALA A 62 -0.71 -10.46 -10.48
CA ALA A 62 -1.98 -10.97 -11.00
C ALA A 62 -2.79 -11.70 -9.91
N ALA A 63 -2.12 -12.17 -8.85
CA ALA A 63 -2.77 -12.81 -7.70
C ALA A 63 -3.23 -11.81 -6.62
N LEU A 64 -2.88 -10.52 -6.74
CA LEU A 64 -3.30 -9.51 -5.77
C LEU A 64 -4.77 -9.14 -5.97
N GLU A 65 -5.54 -9.28 -4.89
CA GLU A 65 -6.88 -8.73 -4.80
C GLU A 65 -6.89 -7.46 -3.94
N PRO A 66 -7.89 -6.58 -4.09
CA PRO A 66 -8.03 -5.42 -3.21
C PRO A 66 -8.23 -5.91 -1.77
N THR A 67 -7.47 -5.35 -0.83
CA THR A 67 -7.55 -5.65 0.60
C THR A 67 -7.76 -4.39 1.40
N VAL A 68 -8.21 -4.52 2.65
CA VAL A 68 -8.16 -3.41 3.61
C VAL A 68 -7.65 -3.94 4.95
N ALA A 69 -6.94 -3.08 5.67
CA ALA A 69 -6.54 -3.31 7.04
C ALA A 69 -7.71 -3.13 8.01
N LYS A 70 -7.88 -4.08 8.93
CA LYS A 70 -8.82 -4.04 10.04
C LYS A 70 -8.16 -3.37 11.25
N PRO A 71 -8.94 -2.78 12.17
CA PRO A 71 -8.43 -2.39 13.48
C PRO A 71 -7.80 -3.59 14.21
N HIS A 72 -6.77 -3.44 15.04
CA HIS A 72 -6.01 -2.22 15.38
C HIS A 72 -4.59 -2.20 14.79
N ASN A 73 -4.24 -3.20 13.97
CA ASN A 73 -2.90 -3.39 13.43
C ASN A 73 -2.94 -3.42 11.90
N VAL A 74 -1.97 -2.79 11.25
CA VAL A 74 -1.88 -2.68 9.78
C VAL A 74 -1.73 -4.03 9.08
N ASP A 75 -1.18 -5.04 9.76
CA ASP A 75 -0.99 -6.40 9.23
C ASP A 75 -2.27 -7.25 9.28
N ASN A 76 -3.32 -6.76 9.95
CA ASN A 76 -4.60 -7.45 10.04
C ASN A 76 -5.44 -7.18 8.79
N ILE A 77 -5.14 -7.83 7.68
CA ILE A 77 -5.79 -7.58 6.39
C ILE A 77 -6.95 -8.54 6.10
N ALA A 78 -7.96 -8.06 5.37
CA ALA A 78 -8.97 -8.90 4.72
C ALA A 78 -9.24 -8.45 3.27
N PRO A 79 -9.65 -9.38 2.39
CA PRO A 79 -10.09 -9.07 1.02
C PRO A 79 -11.25 -8.09 1.05
N ALA A 80 -11.24 -7.03 0.22
CA ALA A 80 -12.26 -5.98 0.07
C ALA A 80 -13.66 -6.47 -0.38
N SER A 81 -13.81 -7.78 -0.57
CA SER A 81 -15.05 -8.46 -0.93
C SER A 81 -16.20 -8.13 0.02
N PRO A 82 -17.35 -7.61 -0.45
CA PRO A 82 -18.47 -7.20 0.40
C PRO A 82 -18.95 -8.29 1.38
N THR A 83 -18.89 -9.56 0.95
CA THR A 83 -19.30 -10.72 1.76
C THR A 83 -18.31 -11.03 2.88
N ALA A 84 -17.01 -10.89 2.63
CA ALA A 84 -15.96 -11.11 3.63
C ALA A 84 -15.90 -9.98 4.66
N TRP A 85 -16.10 -8.74 4.20
CA TRP A 85 -16.15 -7.55 5.06
C TRP A 85 -17.27 -7.58 6.07
N TRP A 86 -18.47 -7.93 5.61
CA TRP A 86 -19.66 -7.95 6.44
C TRP A 86 -19.65 -9.12 7.43
N GLN A 87 -19.21 -10.31 7.00
CA GLN A 87 -19.13 -11.48 7.88
C GLN A 87 -18.13 -11.25 9.03
N ASP A 88 -16.95 -10.70 8.75
CA ASP A 88 -15.89 -10.50 9.74
C ASP A 88 -16.11 -9.29 10.67
N ASN A 89 -16.90 -8.29 10.28
CA ASN A 89 -17.16 -7.08 11.09
C ASN A 89 -18.58 -7.01 11.69
N SER A 90 -19.39 -8.05 11.49
CA SER A 90 -20.77 -8.12 12.01
C SER A 90 -20.84 -8.01 13.55
N SER A 91 -19.81 -8.46 14.27
CA SER A 91 -19.71 -8.31 15.74
C SER A 91 -19.41 -6.87 16.19
N SER A 92 -18.74 -6.08 15.34
CA SER A 92 -18.29 -4.71 15.64
C SER A 92 -19.37 -3.67 15.35
N PHE A 93 -20.27 -3.96 14.41
CA PHE A 93 -21.40 -3.10 14.03
C PHE A 93 -22.67 -3.32 14.86
N ASN A 94 -22.71 -4.34 15.72
CA ASN A 94 -23.90 -4.67 16.51
C ASN A 94 -24.09 -3.79 17.78
N GLN A 95 -23.34 -2.70 17.92
CA GLN A 95 -23.69 -1.63 18.86
C GLN A 95 -24.57 -0.58 18.17
N GLY A 96 -25.83 -0.92 17.90
CA GLY A 96 -26.92 0.06 17.99
C GLY A 96 -27.60 0.57 16.72
N VAL A 97 -27.42 -0.02 15.53
CA VAL A 97 -28.25 0.33 14.36
C VAL A 97 -28.98 -0.88 13.81
N ASP A 98 -30.22 -1.05 14.26
CA ASP A 98 -31.18 -2.01 13.72
C ASP A 98 -31.72 -1.48 12.37
N ILE A 99 -31.12 -1.93 11.27
CA ILE A 99 -31.54 -1.60 9.89
C ILE A 99 -32.74 -2.43 9.41
N THR A 100 -33.36 -3.25 10.26
CA THR A 100 -34.52 -4.07 9.87
C THR A 100 -35.86 -3.35 10.01
N ARG A 101 -35.89 -2.12 10.55
CA ARG A 101 -37.12 -1.33 10.63
C ARG A 101 -37.31 -0.51 9.35
N PRO A 102 -38.31 -0.81 8.50
CA PRO A 102 -38.66 0.06 7.41
C PRO A 102 -39.22 1.36 8.00
N ASN A 103 -38.70 2.49 7.53
CA ASN A 103 -39.09 3.84 7.93
C ASN A 103 -40.62 4.01 7.85
N SER A 104 -41.33 3.92 8.97
CA SER A 104 -42.72 4.36 9.08
C SER A 104 -42.72 5.83 9.51
N ARG A 105 -43.37 6.66 8.70
CA ARG A 105 -43.64 8.08 8.97
C ARG A 105 -44.23 8.33 10.35
#